data_AF-A0AAW3IUN0-F1
#
_entry.id   AF-A0AAW3IUN0-F1
#
_cell.length_a   1.000
_cell.length_b   1.000
_cell.length_c   1.000
_cell.angle_alpha   90.00
_cell.angle_beta   90.00
_cell.angle_gamma   90.00
#
_symmetry.space_group_name_H-M   'P 1'
#
loop_
_entity.id
_entity.type
_entity.pdbx_description
1 polymer ?
#
loop_
_entity_poly.entity_id
_entity_poly.type
_entity_poly.pdbx_seq_one_letter_code
_entity_poly.pdbx_strand_id
1 'polypeptide(L)'
;MVKHIEDLSKIVQRNWKIEGHKNSLIYSPPESSEYALAVVLFKNENREKRYDFIDNASSMGLEPDHVKYCLVIAVNIDQENHPYHFIALTEKEISDAKSLEEVANVS
;
A
#
# COMPACT_ATOMS: atom_id res chain seq x y z
N MET A 1 -8.07 11.00 7.69
CA MET A 1 -6.75 10.62 7.11
C MET A 1 -5.60 11.00 8.04
N VAL A 2 -5.38 12.28 8.33
CA VAL A 2 -4.28 12.76 9.22
C VAL A 2 -4.25 12.04 10.58
N LYS A 3 -5.37 12.00 11.30
CA LYS A 3 -5.48 11.29 12.58
C LYS A 3 -5.07 9.81 12.50
N HIS A 4 -5.44 9.12 11.42
CA HIS A 4 -5.08 7.70 11.25
C HIS A 4 -3.58 7.54 11.02
N ILE A 5 -2.95 8.47 10.30
CA ILE A 5 -1.49 8.49 10.10
C ILE A 5 -0.81 8.76 11.44
N GLU A 6 -1.26 9.75 12.23
CA GLU A 6 -0.72 10.04 13.56
C GLU A 6 -0.84 8.85 14.52
N ASP A 7 -1.98 8.16 14.52
CA ASP A 7 -2.18 6.97 15.35
C ASP A 7 -1.31 5.80 14.89
N LEU A 8 -1.15 5.61 13.57
CA LEU A 8 -0.22 4.61 13.02
C LEU A 8 1.24 4.95 13.36
N SER A 9 1.65 6.22 13.30
CA SER A 9 2.99 6.66 13.68
C SER A 9 3.32 6.26 15.12
N LYS A 10 2.37 6.40 16.06
CA LYS A 10 2.55 5.95 17.46
C LYS A 10 2.74 4.44 17.56
N ILE A 11 2.05 3.67 16.73
CA ILE A 11 2.16 2.20 16.69
C ILE A 11 3.54 1.80 16.15
N VAL A 12 3.95 2.34 15.01
CA VAL A 12 5.27 2.08 14.41
C VAL A 12 6.39 2.50 15.36
N GLN A 13 6.25 3.65 16.02
CA GLN A 13 7.23 4.12 17.02
C GLN A 13 7.46 3.11 18.14
N ARG A 14 6.40 2.44 18.61
CA ARG A 14 6.48 1.47 19.73
C ARG A 14 6.85 0.06 19.29
N ASN A 15 6.40 -0.34 18.10
CA ASN A 15 6.34 -1.75 17.72
C ASN A 15 7.24 -2.11 16.53
N TRP A 16 8.09 -1.21 16.05
CA TRP A 16 8.93 -1.44 14.86
C TRP A 16 9.80 -2.71 14.90
N LYS A 17 10.15 -3.20 16.10
CA LYS A 17 10.91 -4.43 16.32
C LYS A 17 10.06 -5.70 16.23
N ILE A 18 8.74 -5.57 16.33
CA ILE A 18 7.80 -6.69 16.31
C ILE A 18 7.52 -7.06 14.86
N GLU A 19 7.74 -8.32 14.53
CA GLU A 19 7.41 -8.85 13.21
C GLU A 19 5.89 -8.80 12.96
N GLY A 20 5.48 -8.40 11.76
CA GLY A 20 4.07 -8.24 11.42
C GLY A 20 3.34 -7.08 12.12
N HIS A 21 4.06 -6.14 12.76
CA HIS A 21 3.42 -4.96 13.33
C HIS A 21 2.68 -4.16 12.25
N LYS A 22 1.56 -3.54 12.64
CA LYS A 22 0.81 -2.67 11.75
C LYS A 22 1.63 -1.43 11.41
N ASN A 23 1.92 -1.27 10.12
CA ASN A 23 2.74 -0.18 9.59
C ASN A 23 2.16 0.46 8.32
N SER A 24 0.97 0.05 7.89
CA SER A 24 0.30 0.59 6.72
C SER A 24 -1.16 0.96 6.98
N LEU A 25 -1.66 1.90 6.18
CA LEU A 25 -3.06 2.24 6.03
C LEU A 25 -3.44 2.03 4.58
N ILE A 26 -4.43 1.17 4.34
CA ILE A 26 -5.01 0.95 3.02
C ILE A 26 -6.36 1.64 2.98
N TYR A 27 -6.51 2.60 2.08
CA TYR A 27 -7.78 3.23 1.78
C TYR A 27 -8.45 2.48 0.65
N SER A 28 -9.38 1.61 1.02
CA SER A 28 -10.20 0.88 0.05
C SER A 28 -11.20 1.85 -0.60
N PRO A 29 -11.17 2.00 -1.93
CA PRO A 29 -12.06 2.93 -2.64
C PRO A 29 -13.47 2.34 -2.79
N PRO A 30 -14.50 3.19 -3.02
CA PRO A 30 -15.81 2.71 -3.42
C PRO A 30 -15.73 1.90 -4.73
N GLU A 31 -16.69 1.01 -4.99
CA GLU A 31 -16.72 0.14 -6.18
C GLU A 31 -16.61 0.88 -7.51
N SER A 32 -16.99 2.17 -7.54
CA SER A 32 -16.89 3.03 -8.71
C SER A 32 -15.49 3.58 -9.00
N SER A 33 -14.48 3.29 -8.17
CA SER A 33 -13.13 3.83 -8.30
C SER A 33 -12.09 2.74 -8.44
N GLU A 34 -11.30 2.83 -9.51
CA GLU A 34 -10.25 1.86 -9.84
C GLU A 34 -8.91 2.14 -9.12
N TYR A 35 -8.85 3.17 -8.28
CA TYR A 35 -7.64 3.63 -7.60
C TYR A 35 -7.73 3.46 -6.09
N ALA A 36 -6.80 2.71 -5.51
CA ALA A 36 -6.55 2.63 -4.08
C ALA A 36 -5.40 3.55 -3.64
N LEU A 37 -5.33 3.82 -2.34
CA LEU A 37 -4.22 4.53 -1.71
C LEU A 37 -3.67 3.71 -0.54
N ALA A 38 -2.37 3.45 -0.55
CA ALA A 38 -1.64 2.85 0.54
C ALA A 38 -0.64 3.85 1.13
N VAL A 39 -0.68 4.04 2.45
CA VAL A 39 0.32 4.82 3.19
C VAL A 39 1.12 3.87 4.07
N VAL A 40 2.43 3.86 3.92
CA VAL A 40 3.37 3.00 4.66
C VAL A 40 4.24 3.86 5.56
N LEU A 41 4.34 3.49 6.83
CA LEU A 41 5.18 4.17 7.81
C LEU A 41 6.30 3.24 8.27
N PHE A 42 7.52 3.76 8.36
CA PHE A 42 8.68 3.01 8.83
C PHE A 42 9.65 3.93 9.60
N LYS A 43 10.67 3.35 10.22
CA LYS A 43 11.71 4.06 10.97
C LYS A 43 13.07 3.94 10.30
N ASN A 44 14.03 4.76 10.72
CA ASN A 44 15.41 4.61 10.27
C ASN A 44 15.97 3.22 10.57
N GLU A 45 15.63 2.66 11.73
CA GLU A 45 16.14 1.38 12.24
C GLU A 45 15.63 0.15 11.48
N ASN A 46 14.54 0.29 10.71
CA ASN A 46 14.01 -0.79 9.86
C ASN A 46 13.84 -0.36 8.40
N ARG A 47 14.59 0.66 7.97
CA ARG A 47 14.53 1.23 6.62
C ARG A 47 14.86 0.22 5.53
N GLU A 48 15.67 -0.79 5.82
CA GLU A 48 16.01 -1.88 4.91
C GLU A 48 14.78 -2.69 4.49
N LYS A 49 13.77 -2.84 5.37
CA LYS A 49 12.51 -3.56 5.11
C LYS A 49 11.45 -2.73 4.40
N ARG A 50 11.75 -1.47 4.06
CA ARG A 50 10.75 -0.54 3.51
C ARG A 50 10.11 -1.05 2.22
N TYR A 51 10.85 -1.75 1.36
CA TYR A 51 10.32 -2.28 0.11
C TYR A 51 9.37 -3.45 0.38
N ASP A 52 9.70 -4.35 1.31
CA ASP A 52 8.77 -5.39 1.75
C ASP A 52 7.46 -4.80 2.30
N PHE A 53 7.55 -3.69 3.05
CA PHE A 53 6.36 -2.99 3.55
C PHE A 53 5.55 -2.33 2.43
N ILE A 54 6.22 -1.75 1.44
CA ILE A 54 5.61 -1.16 0.24
C ILE A 54 4.88 -2.24 -0.56
N ASP A 55 5.53 -3.38 -0.81
CA ASP A 55 4.99 -4.48 -1.62
C ASP A 55 3.81 -5.16 -0.94
N ASN A 56 3.87 -5.34 0.39
CA ASN A 56 2.73 -5.83 1.15
C ASN A 56 1.54 -4.86 1.08
N ALA A 57 1.79 -3.56 1.25
CA ALA A 57 0.73 -2.56 1.24
C ALA A 57 0.13 -2.36 -0.17
N SER A 58 0.96 -2.42 -1.22
CA SER A 58 0.49 -2.36 -2.61
C SER A 58 -0.39 -3.55 -2.93
N SER A 59 0.04 -4.76 -2.56
CA SER A 59 -0.71 -6.01 -2.77
C SER A 59 -2.08 -5.95 -2.07
N MET A 60 -2.13 -5.49 -0.81
CA MET A 60 -3.39 -5.30 -0.10
C MET A 60 -4.29 -4.24 -0.74
N GLY A 61 -3.69 -3.14 -1.24
CA GLY A 61 -4.44 -2.09 -1.94
C GLY A 61 -5.03 -2.55 -3.27
N LEU A 62 -4.36 -3.46 -3.95
CA LEU A 62 -4.78 -4.05 -5.23
C LEU A 62 -5.67 -5.30 -5.07
N GLU A 63 -5.89 -5.79 -3.85
CA GLU A 63 -6.72 -6.97 -3.57
C GLU A 63 -8.15 -6.83 -4.12
N PRO A 64 -8.89 -5.69 -3.92
CA PRO A 64 -10.25 -5.57 -4.42
C PRO A 64 -10.35 -5.71 -5.94
N ASP A 65 -11.40 -6.37 -6.42
CA ASP A 65 -11.55 -6.73 -7.84
C ASP A 65 -11.67 -5.52 -8.77
N HIS A 66 -12.35 -4.46 -8.31
CA HIS A 66 -12.56 -3.23 -9.08
C HIS A 66 -11.32 -2.33 -9.11
N VAL A 67 -10.32 -2.58 -8.27
CA VAL A 67 -9.11 -1.77 -8.19
C VAL A 67 -8.09 -2.25 -9.23
N LYS A 68 -7.64 -1.31 -10.07
CA LYS A 68 -6.58 -1.53 -11.06
C LYS A 68 -5.25 -0.91 -10.66
N TYR A 69 -5.30 0.18 -9.89
CA TYR A 69 -4.12 0.95 -9.52
C TYR A 69 -4.05 1.20 -8.02
N CYS A 70 -2.85 1.21 -7.45
CA CYS A 70 -2.62 1.59 -6.06
C CYS A 70 -1.51 2.63 -5.98
N LEU A 71 -1.84 3.82 -5.48
CA LEU A 71 -0.85 4.82 -5.13
C LEU A 71 -0.26 4.45 -3.77
N VAL A 72 1.04 4.18 -3.71
CA VAL A 72 1.76 3.87 -2.47
C VAL A 72 2.64 5.05 -2.09
N ILE A 73 2.51 5.52 -0.86
CA ILE A 73 3.34 6.58 -0.28
C ILE A 73 4.01 6.02 0.97
N ALA A 74 5.35 5.98 0.99
CA ALA A 74 6.09 5.55 2.17
C ALA A 74 6.77 6.74 2.86
N VAL A 75 6.64 6.80 4.19
CA VAL A 75 7.14 7.89 5.03
C VAL A 75 7.97 7.31 6.17
N ASN A 76 9.18 7.84 6.33
CA ASN A 76 10.00 7.58 7.50
C ASN A 76 9.61 8.55 8.62
N ILE A 77 9.09 8.01 9.72
CA ILE A 77 8.56 8.82 10.83
C ILE A 77 9.65 9.53 11.64
N ASP A 78 10.93 9.18 11.43
CA ASP A 78 12.07 9.83 12.08
C ASP A 78 12.61 11.03 11.29
N GLN A 79 12.05 11.34 10.11
CA GLN A 79 12.52 12.41 9.24
C GLN A 79 11.41 13.40 8.87
N GLU A 80 11.18 14.37 9.75
CA GLU A 80 10.13 15.39 9.58
C GLU A 80 10.34 16.34 8.39
N ASN A 81 11.57 16.41 7.86
CA ASN A 81 11.92 17.31 6.75
C ASN A 81 11.50 16.81 5.37
N HIS A 82 11.02 15.57 5.25
CA HIS A 82 10.62 14.99 3.97
C HIS A 82 9.14 14.61 4.00
N PRO A 83 8.33 15.09 3.03
CA PRO A 83 6.91 14.75 2.98
C PRO A 83 6.67 13.27 2.65
N TYR A 84 7.62 12.63 1.95
CA TYR A 84 7.65 11.20 1.67
C TYR A 84 9.09 10.77 1.34
N HIS A 85 9.37 9.48 1.51
CA HIS A 85 10.65 8.84 1.18
C HIS A 85 10.55 7.93 -0.04
N PHE A 86 9.34 7.58 -0.42
CA PHE A 86 9.02 6.82 -1.63
C PHE A 86 7.59 7.13 -2.06
N ILE A 87 7.37 7.20 -3.37
CA ILE A 87 6.05 7.27 -3.97
C ILE A 87 6.05 6.44 -5.26
N ALA A 88 5.02 5.62 -5.46
CA ALA A 88 4.84 4.86 -6.68
C ALA A 88 3.35 4.64 -6.97
N LEU A 89 3.01 4.57 -8.26
CA LEU A 89 1.73 4.06 -8.71
C LEU A 89 1.95 2.65 -9.22
N THR A 90 1.34 1.65 -8.58
CA THR A 90 1.41 0.25 -8.99
C THR A 90 0.15 -0.13 -9.74
N GLU A 91 0.25 -1.05 -10.69
CA GLU A 91 -0.87 -1.61 -11.45
C GLU A 91 -1.08 -3.07 -11.06
N LYS A 92 -2.35 -3.50 -11.02
CA LYS A 92 -2.72 -4.90 -10.79
C LYS A 92 -2.25 -5.71 -11.99
N GLU A 93 -1.38 -6.68 -11.77
CA GLU A 93 -1.05 -7.64 -12.82
C GLU A 93 -2.32 -8.41 -13.19
N ILE A 94 -2.78 -8.22 -14.42
CA ILE A 94 -3.86 -9.02 -14.98
C ILE A 94 -3.23 -10.35 -15.37
N SER A 95 -3.57 -11.42 -14.65
CA SER A 95 -3.22 -12.75 -15.10
C SER A 95 -4.02 -13.07 -16.38
N ASP A 96 -3.32 -13.57 -17.41
CA ASP A 96 -3.87 -13.91 -18.74
C ASP A 96 -5.06 -14.89 -18.71
N ALA A 97 -5.40 -15.44 -17.55
CA ALA A 97 -6.55 -16.31 -17.35
C ALA A 97 -7.88 -15.57 -17.58
N LYS A 98 -8.01 -14.28 -17.23
CA LYS A 98 -9.22 -13.49 -17.53
C LYS A 98 -9.36 -13.16 -19.01
N SER A 99 -8.24 -13.00 -19.72
CA SER A 99 -8.21 -12.75 -21.16
C SER A 99 -8.85 -13.92 -21.94
N LEU A 100 -8.67 -15.16 -21.47
CA LEU A 100 -9.19 -16.37 -22.14
C LEU A 100 -10.71 -16.55 -21.99
N GLU A 101 -11.30 -16.12 -20.87
CA GLU A 101 -12.76 -16.17 -20.67
C GLU A 101 -13.50 -15.09 -21.51
N GLU A 102 -12.88 -13.91 -21.71
CA GLU A 102 -13.43 -12.88 -22.60
C GLU A 102 -13.43 -13.31 -24.08
N VAL A 103 -12.42 -14.05 -24.56
CA VAL A 103 -12.45 -14.60 -25.95
C VAL A 103 -13.46 -15.75 -26.09
N ALA A 104 -13.69 -16.54 -25.03
CA ALA A 104 -14.61 -17.67 -25.06
C ALA A 104 -16.09 -17.26 -25.06
N ASN A 105 -16.44 -16.11 -24.47
CA ASN A 105 -17.82 -15.60 -24.42
C ASN A 105 -18.22 -14.72 -25.62
N VAL A 106 -17.33 -14.56 -26.61
CA VAL A 106 -17.61 -13.83 -27.87
C VAL A 106 -17.81 -14.79 -29.06
N SER A 107 -17.88 -16.11 -28.82
CA SER A 107 -18.12 -17.14 -29.86
C SER A 107 -19.48 -17.82 -29.74
#